data_AF-I3UEC6-F1
#
_entry.id   AF-I3UEC6-F1
#
_cell.length_a   1.000
_cell.length_b   1.000
_cell.length_c   1.000
_cell.angle_alpha   90.00
_cell.angle_beta   90.00
_cell.angle_gamma   90.00
#
_symmetry.space_group_name_H-M   'P 1'
#
loop_
_entity.id
_entity.type
_entity.pdbx_description
1 polymer ?
#
loop_
_entity_poly.entity_id
_entity_poly.type
_entity_poly.pdbx_seq_one_letter_code
_entity_poly.pdbx_strand_id
1 'polypeptide(L)' 'MISYTMVGTNDLEQSIHFYDPLFVEMGLEQCFRDNNCVSWGKKTDITFPRFFTGYPFDGKKPTQAMAS' A
#
# COMPACT_ATOMS: atom_id res chain seq x y z
N MET A 1 -15.02 6.87 10.44
CA MET A 1 -13.76 7.43 9.92
C MET A 1 -12.96 6.28 9.33
N ILE A 2 -12.55 6.37 8.07
CA ILE A 2 -11.69 5.34 7.46
C ILE A 2 -10.25 5.71 7.80
N SER A 3 -9.65 5.00 8.74
CA SER A 3 -8.27 5.28 9.16
C SER A 3 -7.25 4.86 8.11
N TYR A 4 -7.60 3.89 7.25
CA TYR A 4 -6.79 3.45 6.13
C TYR A 4 -7.59 2.62 5.12
N THR A 5 -7.06 2.48 3.91
CA THR A 5 -7.48 1.47 2.92
C THR A 5 -6.29 0.57 2.63
N MET A 6 -6.53 -0.74 2.49
CA MET A 6 -5.47 -1.70 2.18
C MET A 6 -5.81 -2.51 0.93
N VAL A 7 -4.83 -2.63 0.03
CA VAL A 7 -4.91 -3.47 -1.18
C VAL A 7 -3.81 -4.51 -1.11
N GLY A 8 -4.20 -5.79 -1.06
CA GLY A 8 -3.23 -6.89 -1.03
C GLY A 8 -2.42 -6.99 -2.32
N THR A 9 -1.17 -7.45 -2.22
CA THR A 9 -0.29 -7.66 -3.38
C THR A 9 0.45 -9.00 -3.33
N ASN A 10 0.83 -9.50 -4.51
CA ASN A 10 1.71 -10.65 -4.70
C ASN A 10 3.20 -10.24 -4.81
N ASP A 11 3.46 -8.97 -5.08
CA ASP A 11 4.80 -8.43 -5.33
C ASP A 11 4.87 -7.00 -4.78
N LEU A 12 5.51 -6.86 -3.62
CA LEU A 12 5.60 -5.59 -2.91
C LEU A 12 6.42 -4.55 -3.70
N GLU A 13 7.51 -4.97 -4.35
CA GLU A 13 8.37 -4.04 -5.10
C GLU A 13 7.70 -3.57 -6.39
N GLN A 14 7.00 -4.46 -7.11
CA GLN A 14 6.17 -4.05 -8.25
C GLN A 14 5.07 -3.07 -7.83
N SER A 15 4.47 -3.29 -6.66
CA SER A 15 3.42 -2.40 -6.13
C SER A 15 3.98 -1.03 -5.76
N ILE A 16 5.17 -0.98 -5.14
CA ILE A 16 5.89 0.26 -4.87
C ILE A 16 6.16 1.00 -6.18
N HIS A 17 6.72 0.34 -7.19
CA HIS A 17 6.99 0.96 -8.49
C HIS A 17 5.73 1.53 -9.16
N PHE A 18 4.57 0.90 -8.96
CA PHE A 18 3.30 1.39 -9.49
C PHE A 18 2.74 2.57 -8.69
N TYR A 19 2.68 2.43 -7.35
CA TYR A 19 1.99 3.39 -6.48
C TYR A 19 2.83 4.63 -6.14
N ASP A 20 4.16 4.51 -6.05
CA ASP A 20 5.04 5.63 -5.70
C ASP A 20 4.83 6.87 -6.58
N PRO A 21 4.94 6.79 -7.93
CA PRO A 21 4.76 7.97 -8.76
C PRO A 21 3.35 8.56 -8.63
N LEU A 22 2.32 7.72 -8.47
CA LEU A 22 0.94 8.18 -8.30
C LEU A 22 0.77 8.98 -7.00
N PHE A 23 1.31 8.47 -5.90
CA PHE A 23 1.20 9.14 -4.60
C PHE A 23 2.07 10.38 -4.49
N VAL A 24 3.23 10.40 -5.17
CA VAL A 24 4.05 11.61 -5.28
C VAL A 24 3.28 12.75 -5.97
N GLU A 25 2.57 12.48 -7.08
CA GLU A 25 1.73 13.48 -7.75
C GLU A 25 0.58 13.99 -6.86
N MET A 26 0.14 13.18 -5.91
CA MET A 26 -0.87 13.54 -4.90
C MET A 26 -0.28 14.26 -3.66
N GLY A 27 1.03 14.51 -3.64
CA GLY A 27 1.73 15.10 -2.49
C GLY A 27 1.78 14.19 -1.26
N LEU A 28 1.69 12.88 -1.46
CA LEU A 28 1.78 11.85 -0.42
C LEU A 28 3.13 11.14 -0.51
N GLU A 29 3.65 10.76 0.65
CA GLU A 29 4.98 10.14 0.78
C GLU A 29 4.86 8.75 1.43
N GLN A 30 5.84 7.88 1.16
CA GLN A 30 5.98 6.65 1.94
C GLN A 30 6.20 7.02 3.42
N CYS A 31 5.24 6.64 4.26
CA CYS A 31 5.19 7.02 5.67
C CYS A 31 5.33 5.81 6.62
N PHE A 32 5.33 4.59 6.07
CA PHE A 32 5.68 3.33 6.74
C PHE A 32 6.14 2.32 5.69
N ARG A 33 7.15 1.50 6.02
CA ARG A 33 7.58 0.35 5.22
C ARG A 33 8.21 -0.71 6.14
N ASP A 34 7.83 -1.96 5.92
CA ASP A 34 8.52 -3.13 6.46
C ASP A 34 8.62 -4.22 5.37
N ASN A 35 8.97 -5.45 5.77
CA ASN A 35 9.11 -6.57 4.84
C ASN A 35 7.77 -7.06 4.25
N ASN A 36 6.63 -6.69 4.86
CA ASN A 36 5.32 -7.20 4.53
C ASN A 36 4.42 -6.17 3.86
N CYS A 37 4.65 -4.87 4.11
CA CYS A 37 3.81 -3.81 3.58
C CYS A 37 4.51 -2.45 3.51
N VAL A 38 3.88 -1.55 2.76
CA VAL A 38 4.25 -0.14 2.63
C VAL A 38 2.97 0.70 2.69
N SER A 39 3.09 1.95 3.15
CA SER A 39 1.97 2.89 3.13
C SER A 39 2.35 4.29 2.70
N TRP A 40 1.40 4.97 2.08
CA TRP A 40 1.49 6.37 1.67
C TRP A 40 0.49 7.24 2.43
N GLY A 41 0.92 8.45 2.77
CA GLY A 41 0.14 9.42 3.53
C GLY A 41 0.95 10.65 3.86
N LYS A 42 0.52 11.39 4.89
CA LYS A 42 1.29 12.50 5.47
C LYS A 42 2.14 11.97 6.62
N LYS A 43 3.47 12.01 6.50
CA LYS A 43 4.36 11.40 7.50
C LYS A 43 4.26 12.04 8.87
N THR A 44 4.02 13.35 8.93
CA THR A 44 3.91 14.13 10.17
C THR A 44 2.50 14.15 10.77
N ASP A 45 1.50 13.61 10.08
CA ASP A 45 0.10 13.59 10.53
C ASP A 45 -0.40 12.14 10.61
N ILE A 46 -0.41 11.61 11.84
CA ILE A 46 -0.88 10.25 12.11
C ILE A 46 -2.40 10.10 11.99
N THR A 47 -3.14 11.21 11.97
CA THR A 47 -4.61 11.21 11.85
C THR A 47 -5.07 11.20 10.40
N PHE A 48 -4.17 11.55 9.47
CA PHE A 48 -4.44 11.51 8.04
C PHE A 48 -4.64 10.05 7.56
N PRO A 49 -5.71 9.76 6.79
CA PRO A 49 -5.93 8.43 6.24
C PRO A 49 -4.77 7.96 5.36
N ARG A 50 -4.41 6.68 5.48
CA ARG A 50 -3.28 6.10 4.74
C ARG A 50 -3.74 5.05 3.74
N PHE A 51 -3.01 4.95 2.64
CA PHE A 51 -3.15 3.82 1.72
C PHE A 51 -2.05 2.81 2.01
N PHE A 52 -2.41 1.55 2.23
CA PHE A 52 -1.49 0.45 2.43
C PHE A 52 -1.53 -0.53 1.26
N THR A 53 -0.37 -1.07 0.92
CA THR A 53 -0.30 -2.32 0.16
C THR A 53 0.66 -3.29 0.86
N GLY A 54 0.37 -4.58 0.78
CA GLY A 54 1.17 -5.59 1.46
C GLY A 54 0.72 -7.01 1.15
N TYR A 55 1.51 -7.99 1.58
CA TYR A 55 1.15 -9.39 1.45
C TYR A 55 -0.06 -9.74 2.31
N PRO A 56 -0.86 -10.75 1.93
CA PRO A 56 -1.95 -11.24 2.79
C PRO A 56 -1.42 -11.72 4.12
N PHE A 57 -2.15 -11.40 5.19
CA PHE A 57 -1.73 -11.74 6.55
C PHE A 57 -1.65 -13.26 6.79
N ASP A 58 -2.41 -14.06 6.02
CA ASP A 58 -2.52 -15.51 6.19
C ASP A 58 -1.41 -16.29 5.46
N GLY A 59 -0.46 -15.58 4.85
CA GLY A 59 0.67 -16.17 4.13
C GLY A 59 0.29 -16.91 2.85
N LYS A 60 -1.00 -16.88 2.46
CA LYS A 60 -1.42 -17.44 1.17
C LYS A 60 -1.11 -16.44 0.07
N LYS A 61 -0.85 -16.96 -1.12
CA LYS A 61 -0.77 -16.12 -2.32
C LYS A 61 -2.14 -15.44 -2.51
N PRO A 62 -2.20 -14.11 -2.68
CA PRO A 62 -3.44 -13.43 -3.05
C PRO A 62 -4.08 -14.12 -4.25
N THR A 63 -5.39 -14.34 -4.19
CA THR A 63 -6.14 -14.93 -5.30
C THR A 63 -5.86 -14.10 -6.54
N GLN A 64 -5.28 -14.71 -7.58
CA GLN A 64 -5.19 -14.06 -8.87
C GLN A 64 -6.61 -13.74 -9.32
N ALA A 65 -6.94 -12.46 -9.48
CA ALA A 65 -8.15 -12.09 -10.21
C ALA A 65 -8.00 -12.72 -11.60
N MET A 66 -8.87 -13.68 -11.93
CA MET A 66 -8.85 -14.32 -13.25
C MET A 66 -9.01 -13.20 -14.28
N ALA A 67 -7.96 -12.92 -15.05
CA ALA A 67 -8.06 -12.07 -16.22
C ALA A 67 -8.92 -12.83 -17.24
N SER A 68 -10.17 -12.40 -17.40
CA SER A 68 -11.10 -12.86 -18.43
C SER A 68 -10.68 -12.36 -19.81
#